data_AF-A0ABD3NVI6-F1
#
_entry.id   AF-A0ABD3NVI6-F1
#
_cell.length_a   1.000
_cell.length_b   1.000
_cell.length_c   1.000
_cell.angle_alpha   90.00
_cell.angle_beta   90.00
_cell.angle_gamma   90.00
#
_symmetry.space_group_name_H-M   'P 1'
#
loop_
_entity.id
_entity.type
_entity.pdbx_description
1 polymer ?
#
loop_
_entity_poly.entity_id
_entity_poly.type
_entity_poly.pdbx_seq_one_letter_code
_entity_poly.pdbx_strand_id
1 'polypeptide(L)'
;MKFKSLVVTASSVRFASAFSPSPIRVTHRSHRLAFPQLPLSNNDDNEDEAARLRKKAQDLREQVRQLEALMGDERKSRYPPSPFDPADESSTTTTTGKSLKNKRILIVGANGRLGSMVTRHLLRSHPEVQEVVAAVHYVGQATTRGYGRLSYEVGAEDGRGSIGAAWSGEDERNASFEYDAEVMGGYNLNKLRVVEVELLNPNQVRTITEEVDAVVFCATDFEGNRPRAVASLNAALLFRAVADPLKGRVEIEGVRNCLEGLVAGINDRRYKENLAGGAPKTLTTGPTQFVLVSSTPDAFSEFDTPFGEFNGLKRQGEYIVANEFPSVSYSILQMGRYDERVEEGLELLYEEAQDDTLVVDGVIGSKDTAANTRPRSIWDNEVLKRINRRDAARAVVEALLDSDLENKKAQVYTCKR
;
A
#
# COMPACT_ATOMS: atom_id res chain seq x y z
N MET A 1 25.95 -18.18 -55.93
CA MET A 1 25.77 -17.06 -54.98
C MET A 1 25.05 -15.91 -55.65
N LYS A 2 23.80 -15.65 -55.24
CA LYS A 2 23.02 -14.40 -55.38
C LYS A 2 21.59 -14.76 -54.97
N PHE A 3 21.28 -14.58 -53.68
CA PHE A 3 19.90 -14.66 -53.19
C PHE A 3 19.16 -13.40 -53.68
N LYS A 4 18.09 -13.62 -54.44
CA LYS A 4 17.16 -12.58 -54.89
C LYS A 4 16.25 -12.20 -53.72
N SER A 5 16.12 -10.88 -53.52
CA SER A 5 15.18 -10.22 -52.63
C SER A 5 13.73 -10.63 -52.91
N LEU A 6 13.00 -11.03 -51.88
CA LEU A 6 11.55 -11.16 -51.92
C LEU A 6 10.95 -9.77 -51.69
N VAL A 7 10.44 -9.17 -52.76
CA VAL A 7 9.56 -7.99 -52.69
C VAL A 7 8.13 -8.51 -52.57
N VAL A 8 7.47 -8.23 -51.45
CA VAL A 8 6.03 -8.48 -51.30
C VAL A 8 5.31 -7.17 -51.54
N THR A 9 4.75 -7.03 -52.75
CA THR A 9 3.79 -5.99 -53.12
C THR A 9 2.44 -6.28 -52.47
N ALA A 10 1.94 -5.33 -51.68
CA ALA A 10 0.60 -5.33 -51.14
C ALA A 10 -0.43 -5.05 -52.26
N SER A 11 -1.31 -6.02 -52.51
CA SER A 11 -2.44 -5.87 -53.42
C SER A 11 -3.54 -5.03 -52.78
N SER A 12 -3.98 -4.01 -53.52
CA SER A 12 -5.07 -3.10 -53.19
C SER A 12 -6.41 -3.82 -52.97
N VAL A 13 -7.10 -3.48 -51.89
CA VAL A 13 -8.56 -3.65 -51.77
C VAL A 13 -9.19 -2.27 -51.78
N ARG A 14 -9.99 -2.02 -52.81
CA ARG A 14 -10.72 -0.76 -53.01
C ARG A 14 -11.88 -0.64 -52.03
N PHE A 15 -11.99 0.55 -51.45
CA PHE A 15 -13.17 1.08 -50.79
C PHE A 15 -14.39 1.04 -51.72
N ALA A 16 -15.50 0.50 -51.22
CA ALA A 16 -16.84 0.78 -51.73
C ALA A 16 -17.64 1.43 -50.59
N SER A 17 -17.88 2.72 -50.77
CA SER A 17 -18.75 3.58 -49.98
C SER A 17 -20.22 3.32 -50.33
N ALA A 18 -21.04 2.97 -49.33
CA ALA A 18 -22.47 3.28 -49.32
C ALA A 18 -23.06 2.83 -47.98
N PHE A 19 -23.28 3.74 -47.03
CA PHE A 19 -24.44 3.65 -46.14
C PHE A 19 -24.77 5.04 -45.60
N SER A 20 -25.88 5.57 -46.11
CA SER A 20 -26.57 6.79 -45.67
C SER A 20 -27.21 6.55 -44.30
N PRO A 21 -27.20 7.54 -43.37
CA PRO A 21 -27.97 7.43 -42.14
C PRO A 21 -29.41 7.87 -42.38
N SER A 22 -30.36 6.94 -42.19
CA SER A 22 -31.78 7.27 -42.02
C SER A 22 -32.20 6.97 -40.58
N PRO A 23 -32.98 7.83 -39.92
CA PRO A 23 -33.27 7.73 -38.50
C PRO A 23 -34.36 6.66 -38.27
N ILE A 24 -34.02 5.61 -37.54
CA ILE A 24 -35.02 4.66 -37.05
C ILE A 24 -35.72 5.30 -35.84
N ARG A 25 -36.97 5.74 -36.05
CA ARG A 25 -37.94 6.05 -35.00
C ARG A 25 -38.14 4.80 -34.13
N VAL A 26 -37.66 4.83 -32.90
CA VAL A 26 -38.13 3.93 -31.84
C VAL A 26 -39.24 4.66 -31.09
N THR A 27 -40.46 4.17 -31.26
CA THR A 27 -41.67 4.60 -30.55
C THR A 27 -41.54 4.32 -29.06
N HIS A 28 -41.60 5.36 -28.22
CA HIS A 28 -41.88 5.24 -26.80
C HIS A 28 -43.25 4.58 -26.61
N ARG A 29 -43.28 3.32 -26.19
CA ARG A 29 -44.47 2.67 -25.66
C ARG A 29 -44.33 2.62 -24.14
N SER A 30 -44.96 3.58 -23.48
CA SER A 30 -45.06 3.69 -22.03
C SER A 30 -45.86 2.50 -21.48
N HIS A 31 -45.18 1.42 -21.12
CA HIS A 31 -45.74 0.45 -20.18
C HIS A 31 -45.49 0.98 -18.76
N ARG A 32 -46.49 1.68 -18.22
CA ARG A 32 -46.64 1.87 -16.77
C ARG A 32 -46.75 0.48 -16.15
N LEU A 33 -45.67 -0.01 -15.55
CA LEU A 33 -45.78 -0.94 -14.44
C LEU A 33 -46.02 -0.08 -13.21
N ALA A 34 -47.22 -0.19 -12.65
CA ALA A 34 -47.60 0.44 -11.41
C ALA A 34 -46.70 -0.11 -10.29
N PHE A 35 -45.83 0.74 -9.75
CA PHE A 35 -45.26 0.51 -8.44
C PHE A 35 -46.40 0.62 -7.42
N PRO A 36 -46.56 -0.34 -6.48
CA PRO A 36 -47.39 -0.10 -5.33
C PRO A 36 -46.80 1.09 -4.58
N GLN A 37 -47.59 2.15 -4.41
CA GLN A 37 -47.29 3.19 -3.44
C GLN A 37 -47.22 2.51 -2.07
N LEU A 38 -46.01 2.36 -1.54
CA LEU A 38 -45.83 2.05 -0.13
C LEU A 38 -46.45 3.22 0.67
N PRO A 39 -47.34 2.94 1.63
CA PRO A 39 -47.81 3.98 2.53
C PRO A 39 -46.61 4.54 3.29
N LEU A 40 -46.58 5.86 3.47
CA LEU A 40 -45.70 6.52 4.44
C LEU A 40 -46.01 5.93 5.82
N SER A 41 -45.27 4.90 6.22
CA SER A 41 -45.36 4.30 7.55
C SER A 41 -44.40 5.02 8.50
N ASN A 42 -44.92 5.30 9.68
CA ASN A 42 -44.37 6.07 10.78
C ASN A 42 -42.86 5.88 11.04
N ASN A 43 -42.19 7.00 11.32
CA ASN A 43 -40.78 7.07 11.73
C ASN A 43 -40.47 6.34 13.05
N ASP A 44 -41.48 5.93 13.82
CA ASP A 44 -41.28 5.30 15.14
C ASP A 44 -40.82 3.82 15.03
N ASP A 45 -41.19 3.09 13.96
CA ASP A 45 -40.87 1.65 13.84
C ASP A 45 -39.39 1.38 13.51
N ASN A 46 -38.70 2.32 12.83
CA ASN A 46 -37.28 2.20 12.49
C ASN A 46 -36.35 2.50 13.68
N GLU A 47 -36.76 3.37 14.60
CA GLU A 47 -36.02 3.63 15.84
C GLU A 47 -36.07 2.42 16.78
N ASP A 48 -37.22 1.72 16.83
CA ASP A 48 -37.39 0.50 17.61
C ASP A 48 -36.56 -0.68 17.07
N GLU A 49 -36.41 -0.79 15.74
CA GLU A 49 -35.55 -1.81 15.13
C GLU A 49 -34.06 -1.51 15.38
N ALA A 50 -33.65 -0.25 15.25
CA ALA A 50 -32.28 0.18 15.55
C ALA A 50 -31.92 -0.02 17.04
N ALA A 51 -32.87 0.24 17.96
CA ALA A 51 -32.69 -0.01 19.38
C ALA A 51 -32.55 -1.50 19.70
N ARG A 52 -33.34 -2.36 19.05
CA ARG A 52 -33.23 -3.82 19.17
C ARG A 52 -31.88 -4.34 18.68
N LEU A 53 -31.39 -3.83 17.56
CA LEU A 53 -30.09 -4.22 17.00
C LEU A 53 -28.93 -3.79 17.89
N ARG A 54 -28.98 -2.59 18.48
CA ARG A 54 -27.98 -2.13 19.46
C ARG A 54 -27.94 -3.01 20.70
N LYS A 55 -29.11 -3.36 21.24
CA LYS A 55 -29.22 -4.27 22.40
C LYS A 55 -28.63 -5.65 22.08
N LYS A 56 -28.96 -6.21 20.92
CA LYS A 56 -28.43 -7.51 20.48
C LYS A 56 -26.91 -7.49 20.27
N ALA A 57 -26.35 -6.39 19.78
CA ALA A 57 -24.90 -6.22 19.65
C ALA A 57 -24.21 -6.10 21.02
N GLN A 58 -24.86 -5.46 21.99
CA GLN A 58 -24.36 -5.33 23.35
C GLN A 58 -24.36 -6.68 24.09
N ASP A 59 -25.43 -7.45 23.96
CA ASP A 59 -25.54 -8.81 24.51
C ASP A 59 -24.47 -9.75 23.91
N LEU A 60 -24.19 -9.63 22.60
CA LEU A 60 -23.14 -10.40 21.93
C LEU A 60 -21.73 -10.03 22.43
N ARG A 61 -21.47 -8.74 22.70
CA ARG A 61 -20.18 -8.29 23.26
C ARG A 61 -19.97 -8.80 24.68
N GLU A 62 -21.03 -8.89 25.49
CA GLU A 62 -20.96 -9.49 26.83
C GLU A 62 -20.73 -11.00 26.78
N GLN A 63 -21.35 -11.71 25.84
CA GLN A 63 -21.08 -13.15 25.62
C GLN A 63 -19.62 -13.40 25.23
N VAL A 64 -19.05 -12.57 24.34
CA VAL A 64 -17.63 -12.66 23.98
C VAL A 64 -16.73 -12.41 25.19
N ARG A 65 -17.03 -11.39 26.00
CA ARG A 65 -16.26 -11.10 27.23
C ARG A 65 -16.31 -12.25 28.24
N GLN A 66 -17.46 -12.92 28.38
CA GLN A 66 -17.60 -14.09 29.25
C GLN A 66 -16.81 -15.30 28.71
N LEU A 67 -16.82 -15.53 27.39
CA LEU A 67 -16.03 -16.58 26.75
C LEU A 67 -14.51 -16.31 26.85
N GLU A 68 -14.09 -15.07 26.69
CA GLU A 68 -12.69 -14.66 26.86
C GLU A 68 -12.20 -14.84 28.30
N ALA A 69 -13.04 -14.52 29.29
CA ALA A 69 -12.73 -14.76 30.70
C ALA A 69 -12.57 -16.26 31.01
N LEU A 70 -13.42 -17.12 30.44
CA LEU A 70 -13.32 -18.57 30.58
C LEU A 70 -12.04 -19.14 29.91
N MET A 71 -11.58 -18.54 28.81
CA MET A 71 -10.37 -18.97 28.09
C MET A 71 -9.06 -18.40 28.69
N GLY A 72 -9.13 -17.32 29.46
CA GLY A 72 -7.98 -16.67 30.08
C GLY A 72 -7.27 -17.54 31.12
N ASP A 73 -8.02 -18.35 31.86
CA ASP A 73 -7.49 -19.22 32.92
C ASP A 73 -6.86 -20.51 32.37
N GLU A 74 -7.29 -21.01 31.20
CA GLU A 74 -6.66 -22.18 30.55
C GLU A 74 -5.30 -21.88 29.92
N ARG A 75 -5.01 -20.62 29.55
CA ARG A 75 -3.73 -20.24 28.93
C ARG A 75 -2.58 -20.10 29.92
N LYS A 76 -2.86 -19.75 31.18
CA LYS A 76 -1.81 -19.58 32.22
C LYS A 76 -1.25 -20.90 32.77
N SER A 77 -1.93 -22.03 32.58
CA SER A 77 -1.47 -23.33 33.11
C SER A 77 -0.61 -24.16 32.14
N ARG A 78 -0.48 -23.76 30.86
CA ARG A 78 0.21 -24.55 29.83
C ARG A 78 1.66 -24.17 29.53
N TYR A 79 2.20 -23.13 30.17
CA TYR A 79 3.60 -22.75 30.03
C TYR A 79 4.27 -22.62 31.40
N PRO A 80 5.12 -23.58 31.83
CA PRO A 80 6.04 -23.31 32.92
C PRO A 80 7.09 -22.28 32.45
N PRO A 81 7.52 -21.34 33.30
CA PRO A 81 8.63 -20.46 33.00
C PRO A 81 9.91 -21.29 32.88
N SER A 82 10.63 -21.15 31.76
CA SER A 82 11.93 -21.79 31.55
C SER A 82 13.00 -21.15 32.46
N PRO A 83 13.73 -21.93 33.27
CA PRO A 83 14.95 -21.47 33.93
C PRO A 83 16.14 -21.68 32.98
N PHE A 84 17.04 -20.71 32.81
CA PHE A 84 18.51 -20.88 32.78
C PHE A 84 19.21 -19.59 32.31
N ASP A 85 20.33 -19.34 32.97
CA ASP A 85 21.15 -18.14 33.11
C ASP A 85 22.40 -18.18 32.15
N PRO A 86 23.39 -17.26 32.23
CA PRO A 86 24.06 -16.63 31.07
C PRO A 86 25.44 -17.18 30.64
N ALA A 87 25.90 -16.60 29.51
CA ALA A 87 27.27 -16.42 29.00
C ALA A 87 28.07 -17.63 28.49
N ASP A 88 28.45 -17.57 27.21
CA ASP A 88 29.79 -17.98 26.77
C ASP A 88 30.24 -17.15 25.55
N GLU A 89 31.43 -16.56 25.67
CA GLU A 89 32.15 -15.81 24.64
C GLU A 89 32.85 -16.76 23.66
N SER A 90 33.14 -16.21 22.47
CA SER A 90 34.06 -16.71 21.44
C SER A 90 33.51 -17.69 20.38
N SER A 91 33.04 -17.13 19.25
CA SER A 91 33.66 -17.37 17.94
C SER A 91 32.89 -16.67 16.81
N THR A 92 33.56 -15.70 16.17
CA THR A 92 33.31 -15.20 14.80
C THR A 92 31.87 -14.82 14.42
N THR A 93 31.58 -13.52 14.56
CA THR A 93 30.41 -12.80 14.05
C THR A 93 30.31 -12.82 12.52
N THR A 94 29.75 -13.89 11.95
CA THR A 94 28.83 -13.71 10.82
C THR A 94 27.48 -13.38 11.42
N THR A 95 27.05 -12.12 11.33
CA THR A 95 25.67 -11.73 11.62
C THR A 95 24.76 -12.57 10.73
N THR A 96 24.07 -13.55 11.33
CA THR A 96 22.91 -14.21 10.72
C THR A 96 21.78 -13.18 10.61
N GLY A 97 21.91 -12.29 9.62
CA GLY A 97 20.93 -11.25 9.31
C GLY A 97 19.77 -11.81 8.47
N LYS A 98 18.67 -11.05 8.43
CA LYS A 98 17.55 -11.31 7.51
C LYS A 98 18.04 -11.29 6.06
N SER A 99 17.31 -11.95 5.16
CA SER A 99 17.69 -12.02 3.74
C SER A 99 16.47 -11.97 2.80
N LEU A 100 16.65 -11.30 1.65
CA LEU A 100 15.69 -11.29 0.54
C LEU A 100 15.92 -12.41 -0.48
N LYS A 101 16.91 -13.29 -0.25
CA LYS A 101 17.26 -14.36 -1.19
C LYS A 101 16.08 -15.31 -1.41
N ASN A 102 15.71 -15.48 -2.69
CA ASN A 102 14.59 -16.30 -3.11
C ASN A 102 13.26 -15.89 -2.45
N LYS A 103 13.08 -14.60 -2.15
CA LYS A 103 11.85 -14.06 -1.57
C LYS A 103 10.99 -13.38 -2.62
N ARG A 104 9.68 -13.45 -2.42
CA ARG A 104 8.69 -12.74 -3.22
C ARG A 104 8.16 -11.55 -2.44
N ILE A 105 8.34 -10.33 -2.96
CA ILE A 105 8.00 -9.08 -2.28
C ILE A 105 6.86 -8.39 -3.02
N LEU A 106 5.79 -8.03 -2.30
CA LEU A 106 4.67 -7.28 -2.83
C LEU A 106 4.82 -5.79 -2.49
N ILE A 107 4.78 -4.92 -3.49
CA ILE A 107 4.78 -3.46 -3.31
C ILE A 107 3.42 -2.92 -3.68
N VAL A 108 2.71 -2.42 -2.67
CA VAL A 108 1.36 -1.84 -2.81
C VAL A 108 1.48 -0.33 -3.00
N GLY A 109 0.84 0.21 -4.04
CA GLY A 109 1.02 1.61 -4.44
C GLY A 109 2.29 1.84 -5.26
N ALA A 110 2.70 0.83 -6.04
CA ALA A 110 3.93 0.83 -6.83
C ALA A 110 3.99 1.93 -7.91
N ASN A 111 2.84 2.39 -8.42
CA ASN A 111 2.78 3.53 -9.36
C ASN A 111 2.78 4.91 -8.68
N GLY A 112 2.87 4.97 -7.34
CA GLY A 112 3.05 6.18 -6.55
C GLY A 112 4.46 6.77 -6.66
N ARG A 113 4.67 7.98 -6.11
CA ARG A 113 5.99 8.64 -6.13
C ARG A 113 7.06 7.88 -5.33
N LEU A 114 6.68 7.33 -4.16
CA LEU A 114 7.59 6.53 -3.36
C LEU A 114 7.63 5.07 -3.84
N GLY A 115 6.47 4.44 -4.06
CA GLY A 115 6.41 3.02 -4.41
C GLY A 115 7.20 2.65 -5.67
N SER A 116 7.26 3.54 -6.66
CA SER A 116 8.06 3.33 -7.87
C SER A 116 9.57 3.38 -7.58
N MET A 117 10.01 4.32 -6.74
CA MET A 117 11.39 4.41 -6.27
C MET A 117 11.79 3.22 -5.38
N VAL A 118 10.88 2.72 -4.54
CA VAL A 118 11.09 1.49 -3.75
C VAL A 118 11.27 0.30 -4.69
N THR A 119 10.39 0.17 -5.70
CA THR A 119 10.46 -0.91 -6.70
C THR A 119 11.80 -0.88 -7.43
N ARG A 120 12.21 0.31 -7.90
CA ARG A 120 13.51 0.54 -8.53
C ARG A 120 14.66 0.17 -7.60
N HIS A 121 14.67 0.69 -6.38
CA HIS A 121 15.76 0.48 -5.43
C HIS A 121 15.90 -1.01 -5.13
N LEU A 122 14.82 -1.69 -4.78
CA LEU A 122 14.78 -3.12 -4.50
C LEU A 122 15.36 -3.96 -5.65
N LEU A 123 14.93 -3.71 -6.89
CA LEU A 123 15.42 -4.44 -8.07
C LEU A 123 16.89 -4.19 -8.36
N ARG A 124 17.42 -3.00 -8.09
CA ARG A 124 18.82 -2.63 -8.35
C ARG A 124 19.77 -3.08 -7.23
N SER A 125 19.34 -3.03 -5.97
CA SER A 125 20.20 -3.35 -4.82
C SER A 125 20.11 -4.81 -4.34
N HIS A 126 19.02 -5.53 -4.65
CA HIS A 126 18.80 -6.90 -4.16
C HIS A 126 18.53 -7.87 -5.32
N PRO A 127 19.53 -8.17 -6.17
CA PRO A 127 19.40 -9.09 -7.29
C PRO A 127 19.10 -10.54 -6.86
N GLU A 128 19.23 -10.90 -5.60
CA GLU A 128 18.91 -12.23 -5.06
C GLU A 128 17.41 -12.44 -4.80
N VAL A 129 16.58 -11.39 -4.89
CA VAL A 129 15.12 -11.49 -4.79
C VAL A 129 14.58 -12.42 -5.89
N GLN A 130 13.55 -13.19 -5.60
CA GLN A 130 12.94 -14.08 -6.58
C GLN A 130 12.04 -13.28 -7.54
N GLU A 131 11.12 -12.53 -6.96
CA GLU A 131 10.10 -11.78 -7.69
C GLU A 131 9.69 -10.54 -6.90
N VAL A 132 9.48 -9.43 -7.61
CA VAL A 132 8.87 -8.20 -7.09
C VAL A 132 7.52 -8.02 -7.76
N VAL A 133 6.44 -8.09 -6.98
CA VAL A 133 5.08 -7.86 -7.45
C VAL A 133 4.71 -6.41 -7.21
N ALA A 134 4.60 -5.62 -8.27
CA ALA A 134 4.17 -4.22 -8.21
C ALA A 134 2.64 -4.15 -8.38
N ALA A 135 1.92 -3.95 -7.28
CA ALA A 135 0.49 -3.73 -7.30
C ALA A 135 0.17 -2.27 -7.62
N VAL A 136 -0.53 -2.07 -8.74
CA VAL A 136 -0.89 -0.76 -9.27
C VAL A 136 -2.41 -0.61 -9.31
N HIS A 137 -2.88 0.58 -8.97
CA HIS A 137 -4.30 0.90 -9.04
C HIS A 137 -4.65 1.47 -10.42
N TYR A 138 -5.71 0.94 -11.05
CA TYR A 138 -6.23 1.40 -12.34
C TYR A 138 -7.48 2.28 -12.13
N VAL A 139 -7.40 3.56 -12.53
CA VAL A 139 -8.52 4.51 -12.55
C VAL A 139 -8.42 5.36 -13.81
N GLY A 140 -8.76 4.75 -14.95
CA GLY A 140 -9.04 5.47 -16.20
C GLY A 140 -7.86 6.26 -16.79
N GLN A 141 -8.17 7.28 -17.60
CA GLN A 141 -7.18 8.06 -18.36
C GLN A 141 -6.14 8.80 -17.49
N ALA A 142 -6.39 9.00 -16.19
CA ALA A 142 -5.42 9.62 -15.28
C ALA A 142 -4.31 8.64 -14.84
N THR A 143 -4.54 7.32 -14.92
CA THR A 143 -3.57 6.30 -14.49
C THR A 143 -2.50 5.92 -15.52
N THR A 144 -2.62 6.34 -16.78
CA THR A 144 -1.53 6.23 -17.78
C THR A 144 -0.26 6.94 -17.32
N ARG A 145 -0.40 8.07 -16.60
CA ARG A 145 0.74 8.76 -15.98
C ARG A 145 1.38 7.97 -14.83
N GLY A 146 0.59 7.19 -14.10
CA GLY A 146 1.08 6.33 -13.01
C GLY A 146 1.91 5.16 -13.52
N TYR A 147 1.42 4.49 -14.56
CA TYR A 147 2.18 3.47 -15.29
C TYR A 147 3.45 4.06 -15.89
N GLY A 148 3.36 5.21 -16.55
CA GLY A 148 4.52 5.92 -17.08
C GLY A 148 5.58 6.21 -16.01
N ARG A 149 5.16 6.60 -14.79
CA ARG A 149 6.10 6.80 -13.67
C ARG A 149 6.79 5.51 -13.26
N LEU A 150 6.04 4.43 -13.02
CA LEU A 150 6.63 3.15 -12.63
C LEU A 150 7.61 2.66 -13.70
N SER A 151 7.19 2.67 -14.96
CA SER A 151 8.01 2.28 -16.11
C SER A 151 9.27 3.13 -16.25
N TYR A 152 9.16 4.45 -16.05
CA TYR A 152 10.30 5.36 -16.07
C TYR A 152 11.30 5.04 -14.96
N GLU A 153 10.84 4.95 -13.71
CA GLU A 153 11.71 4.73 -12.55
C GLU A 153 12.44 3.38 -12.59
N VAL A 154 11.76 2.30 -12.99
CA VAL A 154 12.37 0.97 -12.96
C VAL A 154 13.29 0.70 -14.15
N GLY A 155 13.06 1.35 -15.29
CA GLY A 155 13.81 1.03 -16.51
C GLY A 155 13.98 2.17 -17.53
N ALA A 156 12.95 2.95 -17.83
CA ALA A 156 13.04 3.86 -18.98
C ALA A 156 13.93 5.10 -18.75
N GLU A 157 14.25 5.46 -17.50
CA GLU A 157 15.13 6.60 -17.20
C GLU A 157 16.52 6.47 -17.84
N ASP A 158 17.08 5.27 -17.83
CA ASP A 158 18.45 4.98 -18.29
C ASP A 158 18.45 4.27 -19.67
N GLY A 159 17.30 4.25 -20.35
CA GLY A 159 17.15 3.65 -21.67
C GLY A 159 17.81 4.47 -22.77
N ARG A 160 18.26 3.80 -23.83
CA ARG A 160 18.81 4.49 -25.00
C ARG A 160 17.66 5.05 -25.82
N GLY A 161 17.58 6.37 -25.94
CA GLY A 161 16.46 7.00 -26.61
C GLY A 161 16.78 8.30 -27.32
N SER A 162 15.91 8.69 -28.24
CA SER A 162 15.91 9.99 -28.88
C SER A 162 14.67 10.76 -28.46
N ILE A 163 14.87 11.98 -27.98
CA ILE A 163 13.77 12.92 -27.72
C ILE A 163 13.76 13.90 -28.88
N GLY A 164 12.66 13.92 -29.63
CA GLY A 164 12.42 14.94 -30.64
C GLY A 164 12.47 16.34 -30.07
N ALA A 165 12.94 17.30 -30.87
CA ALA A 165 12.84 18.69 -30.50
C ALA A 165 11.36 19.08 -30.28
N ALA A 166 11.06 19.94 -29.30
CA ALA A 166 9.68 20.27 -28.96
C ALA A 166 8.87 20.89 -30.12
N TRP A 167 9.55 21.38 -31.15
CA TRP A 167 9.02 22.00 -32.36
C TRP A 167 9.06 21.10 -33.62
N SER A 168 9.52 19.85 -33.52
CA SER A 168 9.51 18.91 -34.64
C SER A 168 8.08 18.45 -34.96
N GLY A 169 7.88 17.91 -36.16
CA GLY A 169 6.61 17.29 -36.55
C GLY A 169 6.21 16.17 -35.58
N GLU A 170 4.92 15.83 -35.53
CA GLU A 170 4.35 14.87 -34.56
C GLU A 170 5.07 13.52 -34.54
N ASP A 171 5.55 13.06 -35.71
CA ASP A 171 6.30 11.82 -35.87
C ASP A 171 7.72 11.86 -35.26
N GLU A 172 8.39 13.02 -35.32
CA GLU A 172 9.72 13.22 -34.75
C GLU A 172 9.67 13.62 -33.29
N ARG A 173 8.53 14.17 -32.82
CA ARG A 173 8.33 14.67 -31.46
C ARG A 173 8.20 13.53 -30.44
N ASN A 174 7.82 12.34 -30.88
CA ASN A 174 7.62 11.19 -30.01
C ASN A 174 8.96 10.70 -29.47
N ALA A 175 9.10 10.70 -28.15
CA ALA A 175 10.27 10.12 -27.50
C ALA A 175 10.20 8.59 -27.56
N SER A 176 11.23 7.97 -28.13
CA SER A 176 11.41 6.51 -28.11
C SER A 176 12.56 6.18 -27.17
N PHE A 177 12.33 5.23 -26.25
CA PHE A 177 13.35 4.68 -25.37
C PHE A 177 13.41 3.17 -25.58
N GLU A 178 14.59 2.67 -25.90
CA GLU A 178 14.87 1.25 -26.10
C GLU A 178 15.70 0.71 -24.94
N TYR A 179 15.54 -0.58 -24.67
CA TYR A 179 16.32 -1.26 -23.65
C TYR A 179 17.79 -1.31 -24.05
N ASP A 180 18.66 -0.77 -23.19
CA ASP A 180 20.11 -0.84 -23.35
C ASP A 180 20.68 -1.95 -22.45
N ALA A 181 21.15 -3.04 -23.05
CA ALA A 181 21.67 -4.17 -22.29
C ALA A 181 22.95 -3.86 -21.49
N GLU A 182 23.75 -2.89 -21.92
CA GLU A 182 25.01 -2.52 -21.24
C GLU A 182 24.71 -1.76 -19.95
N VAL A 183 23.70 -0.89 -19.96
CA VAL A 183 23.34 -0.04 -18.82
C VAL A 183 22.27 -0.69 -17.93
N MET A 184 21.28 -1.33 -18.55
CA MET A 184 20.08 -1.87 -17.88
C MET A 184 20.15 -3.38 -17.64
N GLY A 185 21.25 -4.04 -18.03
CA GLY A 185 21.47 -5.48 -17.79
C GLY A 185 21.34 -5.89 -16.33
N GLY A 186 21.73 -4.99 -15.42
CA GLY A 186 21.66 -5.20 -13.97
C GLY A 186 20.35 -4.81 -13.29
N TYR A 187 19.31 -4.39 -14.03
CA TYR A 187 18.08 -3.85 -13.42
C TYR A 187 17.09 -4.94 -12.99
N ASN A 188 17.37 -6.21 -13.30
CA ASN A 188 16.55 -7.36 -12.92
C ASN A 188 15.06 -7.22 -13.29
N LEU A 189 14.77 -6.52 -14.40
CA LEU A 189 13.38 -6.24 -14.84
C LEU A 189 12.58 -7.52 -15.13
N ASN A 190 13.25 -8.62 -15.46
CA ASN A 190 12.64 -9.93 -15.62
C ASN A 190 12.02 -10.50 -14.33
N LYS A 191 12.33 -9.91 -13.17
CA LYS A 191 11.78 -10.26 -11.86
C LYS A 191 10.62 -9.37 -11.43
N LEU A 192 10.34 -8.31 -12.18
CA LEU A 192 9.25 -7.39 -11.91
C LEU A 192 7.98 -7.90 -12.59
N ARG A 193 6.94 -8.16 -11.78
CA ARG A 193 5.59 -8.42 -12.28
C ARG A 193 4.67 -7.30 -11.86
N VAL A 194 4.04 -6.65 -12.84
CA VAL A 194 3.05 -5.59 -12.59
C VAL A 194 1.66 -6.20 -12.61
N VAL A 195 0.85 -5.91 -11.58
CA VAL A 195 -0.51 -6.44 -11.45
C VAL A 195 -1.47 -5.31 -11.07
N GLU A 196 -2.60 -5.24 -11.76
CA GLU A 196 -3.68 -4.32 -11.44
C GLU A 196 -4.51 -4.84 -10.27
N VAL A 197 -4.68 -4.01 -9.24
CA VAL A 197 -5.45 -4.37 -8.04
C VAL A 197 -6.27 -3.19 -7.52
N GLU A 198 -7.52 -3.48 -7.21
CA GLU A 198 -8.36 -2.69 -6.32
C GLU A 198 -8.13 -3.14 -4.87
N LEU A 199 -7.47 -2.31 -4.07
CA LEU A 199 -7.08 -2.65 -2.68
C LEU A 199 -8.30 -2.78 -1.75
N LEU A 200 -9.42 -2.18 -2.13
CA LEU A 200 -10.70 -2.33 -1.44
C LEU A 200 -11.45 -3.59 -1.86
N ASN A 201 -10.92 -4.38 -2.81
CA ASN A 201 -11.47 -5.67 -3.18
C ASN A 201 -10.68 -6.80 -2.49
N PRO A 202 -11.19 -7.37 -1.40
CA PRO A 202 -10.45 -8.37 -0.62
C PRO A 202 -10.10 -9.62 -1.43
N ASN A 203 -10.90 -9.99 -2.43
CA ASN A 203 -10.59 -11.14 -3.28
C ASN A 203 -9.36 -10.88 -4.16
N GLN A 204 -9.25 -9.69 -4.75
CA GLN A 204 -8.07 -9.34 -5.55
C GLN A 204 -6.83 -9.23 -4.67
N VAL A 205 -6.96 -8.60 -3.50
CA VAL A 205 -5.85 -8.49 -2.53
C VAL A 205 -5.39 -9.87 -2.08
N ARG A 206 -6.32 -10.77 -1.73
CA ARG A 206 -5.99 -12.15 -1.37
C ARG A 206 -5.15 -12.83 -2.46
N THR A 207 -5.59 -12.75 -3.72
CA THR A 207 -4.86 -13.33 -4.85
C THR A 207 -3.45 -12.76 -5.03
N ILE A 208 -3.25 -11.45 -4.86
CA ILE A 208 -1.90 -10.88 -5.01
C ILE A 208 -0.99 -11.13 -3.81
N THR A 209 -1.56 -11.32 -2.61
CA THR A 209 -0.81 -11.67 -1.40
C THR A 209 -0.46 -13.16 -1.31
N GLU A 210 -1.03 -14.00 -2.17
CA GLU A 210 -0.70 -15.43 -2.23
C GLU A 210 0.79 -15.63 -2.51
N GLU A 211 1.42 -16.45 -1.66
CA GLU A 211 2.83 -16.84 -1.73
C GLU A 211 3.84 -15.69 -1.65
N VAL A 212 3.42 -14.53 -1.15
CA VAL A 212 4.31 -13.42 -0.84
C VAL A 212 5.02 -13.67 0.49
N ASP A 213 6.27 -13.24 0.61
CA ASP A 213 7.06 -13.32 1.85
C ASP A 213 7.02 -12.01 2.66
N ALA A 214 6.92 -10.87 1.98
CA ALA A 214 6.75 -9.57 2.62
C ALA A 214 5.94 -8.59 1.77
N VAL A 215 5.22 -7.71 2.45
CA VAL A 215 4.42 -6.63 1.84
C VAL A 215 5.01 -5.28 2.23
N VAL A 216 5.25 -4.43 1.23
CA VAL A 216 5.59 -3.03 1.41
C VAL A 216 4.37 -2.20 1.04
N PHE A 217 3.78 -1.52 2.02
CA PHE A 217 2.57 -0.74 1.86
C PHE A 217 2.88 0.76 1.71
N CYS A 218 2.89 1.23 0.45
CA CYS A 218 3.10 2.63 0.08
C CYS A 218 1.82 3.30 -0.46
N ALA A 219 0.69 2.60 -0.47
CA ALA A 219 -0.54 3.10 -1.04
C ALA A 219 -1.22 4.13 -0.12
N THR A 220 -1.89 5.09 -0.74
CA THR A 220 -2.59 6.14 -0.03
C THR A 220 -3.67 6.76 -0.88
N ASP A 221 -4.78 7.12 -0.24
CA ASP A 221 -5.87 7.88 -0.84
C ASP A 221 -5.56 9.39 -0.91
N PHE A 222 -4.32 9.80 -0.62
CA PHE A 222 -3.90 11.19 -0.59
C PHE A 222 -2.89 11.55 -1.70
N GLU A 223 -2.91 12.81 -2.12
CA GLU A 223 -1.85 13.47 -2.87
C GLU A 223 -1.39 14.71 -2.11
N GLY A 224 -0.36 14.54 -1.26
CA GLY A 224 0.01 15.56 -0.27
C GLY A 224 -1.14 15.81 0.69
N ASN A 225 -1.57 17.08 0.83
CA ASN A 225 -2.64 17.47 1.74
C ASN A 225 -4.04 17.39 1.12
N ARG A 226 -4.23 16.66 0.02
CA ARG A 226 -5.51 16.58 -0.70
C ARG A 226 -5.96 15.13 -0.86
N PRO A 227 -7.21 14.78 -0.50
CA PRO A 227 -7.78 13.48 -0.85
C PRO A 227 -7.85 13.32 -2.38
N ARG A 228 -7.42 12.16 -2.89
CA ARG A 228 -7.45 11.82 -4.31
C ARG A 228 -8.86 11.84 -4.88
N ALA A 229 -9.88 11.49 -4.09
CA ALA A 229 -11.29 11.57 -4.51
C ALA A 229 -11.70 12.99 -4.91
N VAL A 230 -11.21 14.00 -4.18
CA VAL A 230 -11.47 15.43 -4.46
C VAL A 230 -10.60 15.91 -5.61
N ALA A 231 -9.35 15.44 -5.70
CA ALA A 231 -8.44 15.78 -6.80
C ALA A 231 -8.85 15.15 -8.15
N SER A 232 -9.58 14.03 -8.14
CA SER A 232 -9.99 13.28 -9.34
C SER A 232 -11.49 13.34 -9.67
N LEU A 233 -12.30 14.07 -8.88
CA LEU A 233 -13.77 14.16 -9.01
C LEU A 233 -14.46 12.77 -9.05
N ASN A 234 -13.91 11.77 -8.35
CA ASN A 234 -14.47 10.43 -8.35
C ASN A 234 -15.57 10.31 -7.28
N ALA A 235 -16.83 10.49 -7.70
CA ALA A 235 -18.00 10.42 -6.83
C ALA A 235 -18.15 9.08 -6.10
N ALA A 236 -17.67 7.97 -6.66
CA ALA A 236 -17.78 6.65 -6.03
C ALA A 236 -16.95 6.53 -4.73
N LEU A 237 -15.79 7.19 -4.67
CA LEU A 237 -14.98 7.27 -3.45
C LEU A 237 -15.64 8.17 -2.40
N LEU A 238 -16.33 9.23 -2.84
CA LEU A 238 -17.04 10.15 -1.95
C LEU A 238 -18.29 9.50 -1.33
N PHE A 239 -19.09 8.75 -2.10
CA PHE A 239 -20.32 8.12 -1.61
C PHE A 239 -20.08 6.92 -0.68
N ARG A 240 -19.06 6.09 -0.94
CA ARG A 240 -18.71 4.97 -0.06
C ARG A 240 -18.27 5.42 1.32
N ALA A 241 -17.58 6.55 1.35
CA ALA A 241 -17.04 7.14 2.56
C ALA A 241 -18.09 7.68 3.54
N VAL A 242 -19.29 8.03 3.03
CA VAL A 242 -20.42 8.51 3.84
C VAL A 242 -21.18 7.34 4.49
N ALA A 243 -21.08 6.12 3.95
CA ALA A 243 -21.85 4.96 4.42
C ALA A 243 -21.23 4.24 5.63
N ASP A 244 -19.91 4.24 5.77
CA ASP A 244 -19.18 3.68 6.92
C ASP A 244 -17.77 4.30 6.97
N PRO A 245 -17.41 5.07 8.02
CA PRO A 245 -16.13 5.79 8.09
C PRO A 245 -14.92 4.86 8.16
N LEU A 246 -15.09 3.61 8.61
CA LEU A 246 -14.02 2.61 8.68
C LEU A 246 -13.88 1.79 7.38
N LYS A 247 -14.82 1.93 6.43
CA LYS A 247 -14.80 1.20 5.16
C LYS A 247 -14.51 2.10 3.96
N GLY A 248 -13.95 1.49 2.94
CA GLY A 248 -13.60 2.09 1.67
C GLY A 248 -12.40 3.03 1.75
N ARG A 249 -11.43 2.77 2.64
CA ARG A 249 -10.17 3.53 2.73
C ARG A 249 -8.99 2.62 2.56
N VAL A 250 -8.04 3.04 1.73
CA VAL A 250 -6.83 2.28 1.50
C VAL A 250 -5.97 2.21 2.77
N GLU A 251 -5.95 3.28 3.58
CA GLU A 251 -5.22 3.36 4.86
C GLU A 251 -5.72 2.37 5.93
N ILE A 252 -6.97 1.91 5.85
CA ILE A 252 -7.62 1.08 6.86
C ILE A 252 -7.96 -0.29 6.27
N GLU A 253 -8.93 -0.31 5.35
CA GLU A 253 -9.41 -1.52 4.70
C GLU A 253 -8.36 -2.11 3.76
N GLY A 254 -7.61 -1.27 3.03
CA GLY A 254 -6.51 -1.74 2.19
C GLY A 254 -5.39 -2.40 3.01
N VAL A 255 -5.01 -1.80 4.14
CA VAL A 255 -4.03 -2.37 5.09
C VAL A 255 -4.54 -3.69 5.66
N ARG A 256 -5.78 -3.72 6.17
CA ARG A 256 -6.42 -4.92 6.71
C ARG A 256 -6.48 -6.05 5.68
N ASN A 257 -6.94 -5.77 4.46
CA ASN A 257 -7.01 -6.76 3.39
C ASN A 257 -5.63 -7.37 3.08
N CYS A 258 -4.57 -6.55 3.07
CA CYS A 258 -3.21 -7.05 2.83
C CYS A 258 -2.71 -7.92 3.98
N LEU A 259 -2.96 -7.54 5.23
CA LEU A 259 -2.57 -8.32 6.41
C LEU A 259 -3.34 -9.65 6.49
N GLU A 260 -4.65 -9.65 6.26
CA GLU A 260 -5.47 -10.85 6.21
C GLU A 260 -5.00 -11.81 5.11
N GLY A 261 -4.73 -11.28 3.91
CA GLY A 261 -4.17 -12.04 2.80
C GLY A 261 -2.80 -12.64 3.11
N LEU A 262 -1.92 -11.86 3.73
CA LEU A 262 -0.59 -12.31 4.14
C LEU A 262 -0.66 -13.41 5.21
N VAL A 263 -1.50 -13.25 6.25
CA VAL A 263 -1.70 -14.25 7.30
C VAL A 263 -2.28 -15.54 6.72
N ALA A 264 -3.26 -15.43 5.81
CA ALA A 264 -3.80 -16.59 5.11
C ALA A 264 -2.70 -17.32 4.34
N GLY A 265 -1.86 -16.61 3.59
CA GLY A 265 -0.72 -17.18 2.87
C GLY A 265 0.32 -17.86 3.77
N ILE A 266 0.63 -17.25 4.93
CA ILE A 266 1.53 -17.85 5.94
C ILE A 266 0.93 -19.14 6.50
N ASN A 267 -0.35 -19.14 6.84
CA ASN A 267 -1.03 -20.31 7.38
C ASN A 267 -1.13 -21.45 6.37
N ASP A 268 -1.45 -21.14 5.11
CA ASP A 268 -1.50 -22.11 4.02
C ASP A 268 -0.13 -22.75 3.78
N ARG A 269 0.94 -21.96 3.85
CA ARG A 269 2.32 -22.46 3.73
C ARG A 269 2.67 -23.41 4.87
N ARG A 270 2.39 -23.02 6.12
CA ARG A 270 2.58 -23.87 7.30
C ARG A 270 1.79 -25.18 7.20
N TYR A 271 0.55 -25.11 6.72
CA TYR A 271 -0.28 -26.28 6.51
C TYR A 271 0.31 -27.23 5.47
N LYS A 272 0.76 -26.71 4.32
CA LYS A 272 1.45 -27.49 3.27
C LYS A 272 2.75 -28.13 3.77
N GLU A 273 3.53 -27.42 4.56
CA GLU A 273 4.78 -27.93 5.16
C GLU A 273 4.51 -29.08 6.14
N ASN A 274 3.48 -28.94 6.98
CA ASN A 274 3.07 -29.98 7.93
C ASN A 274 2.57 -31.24 7.21
N LEU A 275 1.82 -31.10 6.11
CA LEU A 275 1.38 -32.23 5.28
C LEU A 275 2.53 -32.96 4.59
N ALA A 276 3.59 -32.24 4.21
CA ALA A 276 4.77 -32.80 3.56
C ALA A 276 5.72 -33.52 4.53
N GLY A 277 5.41 -33.57 5.83
CA GLY A 277 6.26 -34.20 6.85
C GLY A 277 7.59 -33.46 7.11
N GLY A 278 7.68 -32.19 6.70
CA GLY A 278 8.86 -31.36 6.93
C GLY A 278 8.98 -30.94 8.39
N ALA A 279 10.18 -31.03 8.97
CA ALA A 279 10.45 -30.38 10.26
C ALA A 279 10.18 -28.86 10.13
N PRO A 280 9.58 -28.22 11.14
CA PRO A 280 9.33 -26.78 11.11
C PRO A 280 10.66 -26.07 10.95
N LYS A 281 10.88 -25.42 9.80
CA LYS A 281 12.04 -24.55 9.61
C LYS A 281 11.85 -23.35 10.52
N THR A 282 12.75 -23.17 11.49
CA THR A 282 12.79 -21.98 12.33
C THR A 282 12.93 -20.76 11.41
N LEU A 283 11.86 -19.96 11.35
CA LEU A 283 11.62 -18.86 10.42
C LEU A 283 12.38 -17.58 10.82
N THR A 284 13.66 -17.69 11.21
CA THR A 284 14.42 -16.55 11.78
C THR A 284 15.25 -15.78 10.76
N THR A 285 15.26 -16.19 9.49
CA THR A 285 16.09 -15.55 8.43
C THR A 285 15.28 -14.82 7.35
N GLY A 286 13.95 -14.82 7.45
CA GLY A 286 13.07 -14.13 6.50
C GLY A 286 13.06 -12.61 6.71
N PRO A 287 12.62 -11.84 5.69
CA PRO A 287 12.44 -10.41 5.85
C PRO A 287 11.34 -10.08 6.86
N THR A 288 11.32 -8.84 7.33
CA THR A 288 10.15 -8.26 7.98
C THR A 288 8.94 -8.41 7.06
N GLN A 289 7.85 -9.00 7.56
CA GLN A 289 6.74 -9.44 6.73
C GLN A 289 5.85 -8.30 6.25
N PHE A 290 5.78 -7.19 7.00
CA PHE A 290 4.96 -6.05 6.63
C PHE A 290 5.65 -4.71 6.93
N VAL A 291 5.98 -3.93 5.91
CA VAL A 291 6.53 -2.58 6.06
C VAL A 291 5.44 -1.56 5.70
N LEU A 292 4.96 -0.81 6.68
CA LEU A 292 3.97 0.25 6.48
C LEU A 292 4.67 1.60 6.34
N VAL A 293 4.47 2.30 5.22
CA VAL A 293 4.89 3.68 5.07
C VAL A 293 3.79 4.62 5.54
N SER A 294 4.10 5.37 6.59
CA SER A 294 3.24 6.39 7.20
C SER A 294 3.92 7.77 7.12
N SER A 295 3.35 8.76 7.80
CA SER A 295 3.86 10.13 7.88
C SER A 295 4.09 10.53 9.33
N THR A 296 5.16 11.29 9.59
CA THR A 296 5.32 11.89 10.91
C THR A 296 4.18 12.89 11.16
N PRO A 297 3.74 13.08 12.43
CA PRO A 297 2.61 13.94 12.75
C PRO A 297 2.84 15.40 12.29
N ASP A 298 4.10 15.83 12.31
CA ASP A 298 4.59 17.16 11.92
C ASP A 298 4.91 17.30 10.42
N ALA A 299 4.88 16.21 9.64
CA ALA A 299 5.24 16.27 8.21
C ALA A 299 4.26 17.14 7.39
N PHE A 300 3.00 17.12 7.78
CA PHE A 300 1.93 17.87 7.14
C PHE A 300 1.13 18.60 8.21
N SER A 301 0.72 19.84 7.91
CA SER A 301 -0.26 20.54 8.74
C SER A 301 -1.50 19.66 8.90
N GLU A 302 -2.11 19.62 10.07
CA GLU A 302 -3.41 18.98 10.20
C GLU A 302 -4.42 19.62 9.26
N PHE A 303 -5.17 18.78 8.57
CA PHE A 303 -6.30 19.20 7.77
C PHE A 303 -7.39 18.16 7.89
N ASP A 304 -8.60 18.66 8.09
CA ASP A 304 -9.80 17.85 8.03
C ASP A 304 -10.03 17.43 6.59
N THR A 305 -10.23 16.13 6.43
CA THR A 305 -10.83 15.59 5.23
C THR A 305 -12.33 15.45 5.51
N PRO A 306 -13.18 15.32 4.47
CA PRO A 306 -14.58 14.95 4.68
C PRO A 306 -14.77 13.62 5.43
N PHE A 307 -13.69 12.91 5.76
CA PHE A 307 -13.63 11.53 6.21
C PHE A 307 -12.81 11.33 7.49
N GLY A 308 -12.45 12.43 8.18
CA GLY A 308 -11.61 12.43 9.37
C GLY A 308 -10.29 13.17 9.16
N GLU A 309 -9.54 13.37 10.24
CA GLU A 309 -8.22 13.99 10.19
C GLU A 309 -7.22 13.09 9.45
N PHE A 310 -6.42 13.68 8.56
CA PHE A 310 -5.41 12.96 7.79
C PHE A 310 -4.46 12.12 8.68
N ASN A 311 -3.96 12.73 9.76
CA ASN A 311 -3.08 12.05 10.71
C ASN A 311 -3.84 10.92 11.44
N GLY A 312 -5.08 11.16 11.86
CA GLY A 312 -5.93 10.15 12.49
C GLY A 312 -6.11 8.90 11.62
N LEU A 313 -6.35 9.06 10.31
CA LEU A 313 -6.47 7.93 9.38
C LEU A 313 -5.16 7.15 9.23
N LYS A 314 -4.01 7.82 9.23
CA LYS A 314 -2.71 7.14 9.22
C LYS A 314 -2.47 6.37 10.52
N ARG A 315 -2.83 6.93 11.68
CA ARG A 315 -2.72 6.25 12.99
C ARG A 315 -3.63 5.05 13.11
N GLN A 316 -4.80 5.08 12.49
CA GLN A 316 -5.66 3.90 12.37
C GLN A 316 -4.95 2.75 11.65
N GLY A 317 -4.33 3.01 10.50
CA GLY A 317 -3.54 2.00 9.78
C GLY A 317 -2.36 1.47 10.60
N GLU A 318 -1.65 2.35 11.30
CA GLU A 318 -0.55 1.96 12.21
C GLU A 318 -1.03 1.06 13.34
N TYR A 319 -2.16 1.40 13.97
CA TYR A 319 -2.75 0.63 15.05
C TYR A 319 -3.13 -0.78 14.60
N ILE A 320 -3.74 -0.91 13.42
CA ILE A 320 -4.14 -2.20 12.84
C ILE A 320 -2.91 -3.10 12.67
N VAL A 321 -1.84 -2.58 12.06
CA VAL A 321 -0.59 -3.33 11.86
C VAL A 321 0.00 -3.78 13.19
N ALA A 322 0.10 -2.87 14.17
CA ALA A 322 0.78 -3.14 15.42
C ALA A 322 0.01 -4.05 16.39
N ASN A 323 -1.33 -3.95 16.41
CA ASN A 323 -2.13 -4.55 17.48
C ASN A 323 -3.06 -5.68 17.03
N GLU A 324 -3.55 -5.66 15.78
CA GLU A 324 -4.57 -6.63 15.35
C GLU A 324 -3.98 -7.91 14.74
N PHE A 325 -2.74 -7.88 14.26
CA PHE A 325 -2.09 -8.99 13.57
C PHE A 325 -0.76 -9.41 14.24
N PRO A 326 -0.78 -9.88 15.51
CA PRO A 326 0.43 -10.18 16.28
C PRO A 326 1.27 -11.34 15.73
N SER A 327 0.74 -12.09 14.76
CA SER A 327 1.45 -13.18 14.08
C SER A 327 2.32 -12.71 12.91
N VAL A 328 2.23 -11.43 12.53
CA VAL A 328 2.95 -10.83 11.41
C VAL A 328 4.04 -9.92 11.97
N SER A 329 5.28 -10.12 11.54
CA SER A 329 6.33 -9.17 11.88
C SER A 329 6.25 -7.90 11.02
N TYR A 330 6.41 -6.74 11.64
CA TYR A 330 6.17 -5.47 10.96
C TYR A 330 7.24 -4.41 11.20
N SER A 331 7.29 -3.40 10.35
CA SER A 331 7.98 -2.14 10.62
C SER A 331 7.11 -0.98 10.14
N ILE A 332 6.84 -0.03 11.02
CA ILE A 332 6.07 1.16 10.69
C ILE A 332 7.04 2.34 10.57
N LEU A 333 7.16 2.89 9.36
CA LEU A 333 8.06 4.00 9.06
C LEU A 333 7.26 5.29 8.90
N GLN A 334 7.31 6.16 9.90
CA GLN A 334 6.76 7.50 9.84
C GLN A 334 7.76 8.41 9.12
N MET A 335 7.54 8.65 7.84
CA MET A 335 8.46 9.45 7.03
C MET A 335 8.30 10.93 7.33
N GLY A 336 9.43 11.64 7.44
CA GLY A 336 9.45 13.09 7.45
C GLY A 336 8.90 13.67 6.13
N ARG A 337 8.74 15.00 6.09
CA ARG A 337 8.19 15.68 4.91
C ARG A 337 9.10 15.46 3.70
N TYR A 338 8.53 14.93 2.63
CA TYR A 338 9.25 14.81 1.35
C TYR A 338 9.61 16.19 0.80
N ASP A 339 10.90 16.46 0.64
CA ASP A 339 11.41 17.73 0.10
C ASP A 339 12.49 17.44 -0.96
N GLU A 340 12.18 17.78 -2.21
CA GLU A 340 13.09 17.59 -3.36
C GLU A 340 14.33 18.51 -3.28
N ARG A 341 14.31 19.51 -2.37
CA ARG A 341 15.46 20.37 -2.09
C ARG A 341 16.48 19.74 -1.16
N VAL A 342 16.14 18.62 -0.52
CA VAL A 342 17.08 17.84 0.29
C VAL A 342 17.91 16.97 -0.65
N GLU A 343 19.22 17.03 -0.51
CA GLU A 343 20.15 16.23 -1.32
C GLU A 343 19.88 14.73 -1.16
N GLU A 344 20.12 13.97 -2.23
CA GLU A 344 20.01 12.51 -2.23
C GLU A 344 21.25 11.87 -1.59
N GLY A 345 21.09 10.71 -0.96
CA GLY A 345 22.21 9.93 -0.44
C GLY A 345 22.70 10.37 0.94
N LEU A 346 21.95 11.22 1.64
CA LEU A 346 22.24 11.63 3.02
C LEU A 346 22.05 10.47 4.00
N GLU A 347 22.68 10.55 5.17
CA GLU A 347 22.52 9.54 6.23
C GLU A 347 21.08 9.49 6.75
N LEU A 348 20.54 8.28 6.92
CA LEU A 348 19.21 8.05 7.47
C LEU A 348 19.25 8.15 8.98
N LEU A 349 18.40 9.00 9.54
CA LEU A 349 18.23 9.16 10.97
C LEU A 349 16.92 8.50 11.38
N TYR A 350 17.01 7.62 12.37
CA TYR A 350 15.89 6.91 12.97
C TYR A 350 15.66 7.41 14.40
N GLU A 351 14.43 7.80 14.70
CA GLU A 351 14.00 8.13 16.07
C GLU A 351 12.80 7.26 16.44
N GLU A 352 12.71 6.84 17.71
CA GLU A 352 11.55 6.11 18.20
C GLU A 352 10.31 7.02 18.09
N ALA A 353 9.26 6.50 17.44
CA ALA A 353 8.05 7.27 17.26
C ALA A 353 7.25 7.32 18.55
N GLN A 354 6.85 8.52 18.95
CA GLN A 354 5.95 8.69 20.10
C GLN A 354 4.60 8.01 19.83
N ASP A 355 4.01 7.43 20.87
CA ASP A 355 2.64 6.94 20.79
C ASP A 355 1.66 8.12 20.82
N ASP A 356 1.29 8.55 19.62
CA ASP A 356 0.35 9.61 19.32
C ASP A 356 -1.04 9.07 18.93
N THR A 357 -1.33 7.79 19.24
CA THR A 357 -2.63 7.17 18.97
C THR A 357 -3.59 7.44 20.12
N LEU A 358 -4.78 7.97 19.84
CA LEU A 358 -5.86 8.13 20.80
C LEU A 358 -6.98 7.14 20.48
N VAL A 359 -7.46 6.37 21.45
CA VAL A 359 -8.62 5.48 21.25
C VAL A 359 -9.75 5.93 22.18
N VAL A 360 -10.79 6.54 21.62
CA VAL A 360 -11.99 6.99 22.36
C VAL A 360 -13.19 6.22 21.85
N ASP A 361 -13.87 5.47 22.73
CA ASP A 361 -15.08 4.70 22.40
C ASP A 361 -14.93 3.74 21.20
N GLY A 362 -13.72 3.20 20.99
CA GLY A 362 -13.39 2.33 19.86
C GLY A 362 -13.07 3.05 18.55
N VAL A 363 -13.12 4.39 18.54
CA VAL A 363 -12.64 5.22 17.44
C VAL A 363 -11.17 5.56 17.70
N ILE A 364 -10.31 5.15 16.77
CA ILE A 364 -8.87 5.44 16.81
C ILE A 364 -8.64 6.79 16.10
N GLY A 365 -8.02 7.75 16.77
CA GLY A 365 -7.66 9.07 16.26
C GLY A 365 -6.22 9.44 16.58
N SER A 366 -5.83 10.67 16.25
CA SER A 366 -4.56 11.25 16.68
C SER A 366 -4.75 11.87 18.07
N LYS A 367 -3.76 11.77 18.96
CA LYS A 367 -3.72 12.62 20.16
C LYS A 367 -3.54 14.05 19.67
N ASP A 368 -4.42 14.95 20.12
CA ASP A 368 -4.17 16.40 20.08
C ASP A 368 -2.87 16.66 20.83
N THR A 369 -1.76 16.70 20.10
CA THR A 369 -0.51 17.14 20.70
C THR A 369 -0.67 18.63 20.92
N ALA A 370 -0.21 19.18 22.04
CA ALA A 370 -0.30 20.61 22.38
C ALA A 370 0.36 21.57 21.35
N ALA A 371 0.84 21.04 20.22
CA ALA A 371 1.13 21.77 18.97
C ALA A 371 -0.14 22.32 18.29
N ASN A 372 -1.31 21.69 18.47
CA ASN A 372 -2.57 22.03 17.80
C ASN A 372 -3.23 23.33 18.28
N THR A 373 -2.83 23.85 19.45
CA THR A 373 -3.32 25.14 19.98
C THR A 373 -2.28 26.27 19.88
N ARG A 374 -1.17 26.05 19.16
CA ARG A 374 -0.15 27.09 19.02
C ARG A 374 -0.47 28.02 17.85
N PRO A 375 -0.43 29.35 18.03
CA PRO A 375 -0.66 30.30 16.96
C PRO A 375 0.28 30.04 15.79
N ARG A 376 -0.22 30.25 14.56
CA ARG A 376 0.50 30.07 13.28
C ARG A 376 1.90 30.72 13.21
N SER A 377 2.23 31.62 14.12
CA SER A 377 3.54 32.28 14.24
C SER A 377 4.63 31.46 14.94
N ILE A 378 4.33 30.26 15.48
CA ILE A 378 5.32 29.37 16.12
C ILE A 378 5.82 28.26 15.16
N TRP A 379 5.25 28.17 13.95
CA TRP A 379 5.69 27.24 12.92
C TRP A 379 7.03 27.63 12.26
N ASP A 380 7.56 28.81 12.59
CA ASP A 380 8.88 29.26 12.13
C ASP A 380 10.05 28.67 12.95
N ASN A 381 9.78 27.98 14.07
CA ASN A 381 10.83 27.45 14.97
C ASN A 381 10.73 25.95 15.30
N GLU A 382 9.71 25.23 14.83
CA GLU A 382 9.69 23.76 14.95
C GLU A 382 10.47 23.15 13.80
N VAL A 383 11.57 22.51 14.17
CA VAL A 383 12.53 21.87 13.27
C VAL A 383 11.83 20.75 12.50
N LEU A 384 11.41 21.04 11.27
CA LEU A 384 10.68 20.12 10.42
C LEU A 384 11.62 19.00 9.98
N LYS A 385 11.20 17.76 10.23
CA LYS A 385 11.88 16.57 9.72
C LYS A 385 11.63 16.45 8.23
N ARG A 386 12.69 16.36 7.43
CA ARG A 386 12.60 16.25 5.97
C ARG A 386 13.41 15.08 5.46
N ILE A 387 12.98 14.55 4.31
CA ILE A 387 13.63 13.43 3.65
C ILE A 387 13.49 13.53 2.14
N ASN A 388 14.54 13.13 1.41
CA ASN A 388 14.45 12.93 -0.03
C ASN A 388 13.70 11.60 -0.31
N ARG A 389 12.90 11.54 -1.39
CA ARG A 389 12.14 10.31 -1.71
C ARG A 389 13.04 9.11 -2.05
N ARG A 390 14.23 9.33 -2.62
CA ARG A 390 15.19 8.24 -2.89
C ARG A 390 15.74 7.65 -1.58
N ASP A 391 16.05 8.50 -0.61
CA ASP A 391 16.49 8.05 0.72
C ASP A 391 15.36 7.37 1.49
N ALA A 392 14.13 7.87 1.38
CA ALA A 392 12.96 7.19 1.93
C ALA A 392 12.75 5.81 1.29
N ALA A 393 12.96 5.67 -0.02
CA ALA A 393 12.90 4.38 -0.69
C ALA A 393 13.99 3.41 -0.19
N ARG A 394 15.20 3.92 0.07
CA ARG A 394 16.27 3.15 0.72
C ARG A 394 15.85 2.68 2.12
N ALA A 395 15.34 3.58 2.96
CA ALA A 395 14.88 3.24 4.31
C ALA A 395 13.79 2.15 4.34
N VAL A 396 12.86 2.20 3.37
CA VAL A 396 11.81 1.16 3.23
C VAL A 396 12.41 -0.21 2.94
N VAL A 397 13.42 -0.28 2.07
CA VAL A 397 14.08 -1.54 1.74
C VAL A 397 14.98 -2.02 2.88
N GLU A 398 15.69 -1.11 3.56
CA GLU A 398 16.46 -1.43 4.77
C GLU A 398 15.57 -2.02 5.88
N ALA A 399 14.37 -1.48 6.09
CA ALA A 399 13.42 -2.01 7.09
C ALA A 399 12.94 -3.44 6.83
N LEU A 400 13.05 -3.96 5.59
CA LEU A 400 12.80 -5.39 5.33
C LEU A 400 13.89 -6.29 5.94
N LEU A 401 15.09 -5.76 6.11
CA LEU A 401 16.29 -6.50 6.52
C LEU A 401 16.77 -6.15 7.93
N ASP A 402 16.36 -5.00 8.45
CA ASP A 402 16.77 -4.51 9.75
C ASP A 402 15.97 -5.17 10.88
N SER A 403 16.65 -5.98 11.69
CA SER A 403 16.07 -6.61 12.88
C SER A 403 15.79 -5.59 13.99
N ASP A 404 16.49 -4.45 14.03
CA ASP A 404 16.29 -3.43 15.04
C ASP A 404 15.00 -2.63 14.80
N LEU A 405 14.48 -2.62 13.55
CA LEU A 405 13.20 -2.00 13.20
C LEU A 405 12.02 -2.96 13.24
N GLU A 406 12.27 -4.25 13.48
CA GLU A 406 11.21 -5.26 13.54
C GLU A 406 10.32 -5.08 14.77
N ASN A 407 9.01 -5.14 14.54
CA ASN A 407 7.92 -4.85 15.47
C ASN A 407 7.98 -3.46 16.09
N LYS A 408 8.60 -2.50 15.41
CA LYS A 408 8.73 -1.11 15.88
C LYS A 408 8.08 -0.09 14.96
N LYS A 409 7.76 1.06 15.57
CA LYS A 409 7.36 2.29 14.91
C LYS A 409 8.49 3.30 15.03
N ALA A 410 9.02 3.76 13.90
CA ALA A 410 10.15 4.66 13.85
C ALA A 410 9.86 5.86 12.95
N GLN A 411 10.35 7.04 13.34
CA GLN A 411 10.37 8.23 12.49
C GLN A 411 11.66 8.24 11.69
N VAL A 412 11.55 8.52 10.39
CA VAL A 412 12.67 8.44 9.45
C VAL A 412 12.83 9.76 8.71
N TYR A 413 14.03 10.33 8.75
CA TYR A 413 14.37 11.58 8.09
C TYR A 413 15.88 11.67 7.83
N THR A 414 16.31 12.62 6.99
CA THR A 414 17.74 12.86 6.72
C THR A 414 18.22 14.20 7.25
N CYS A 415 17.31 15.16 7.44
CA CYS A 415 17.64 16.42 8.06
C CYS A 415 16.49 17.01 8.88
N LYS A 416 16.88 17.90 9.78
CA LYS A 416 16.04 18.65 10.71
C LYS A 416 16.23 20.13 10.36
N ARG A 417 15.17 20.84 9.93
CA ARG A 417 15.28 22.25 9.54
C ARG A 417 14.24 23.15 10.16
#